data_AF-A0A1I2GGU4-F1
#
_entry.id   AF-A0A1I2GGU4-F1
#
_cell.length_a   1.000
_cell.length_b   1.000
_cell.length_c   1.000
_cell.angle_alpha   90.00
_cell.angle_beta   90.00
_cell.angle_gamma   90.00
#
_symmetry.space_group_name_H-M   'P 1'
#
loop_
_entity.id
_entity.type
_entity.pdbx_description
1 polymer ?
#
loop_
_entity_poly.entity_id
_entity_poly.type
_entity_poly.pdbx_seq_one_letter_code
_entity_poly.pdbx_strand_id
1 'polypeptide(L)'
;MKARLVCDALRMAIWQRRPRAGLIVHSDRGSQYASKAYSSLLKAHGFIGSMSRLGDRWDNAVAESFFESLKQERCQWRNYQTRYAAQQDVLQYIAMFYNSHRLHSYLGYKIPSQYEAEAAKMRKIA
;
A
#
# COMPACT_ATOMS: atom_id res chain seq x y z
N MET A 1 -1.87 12.33 -14.60
CA MET A 1 -2.41 11.72 -13.36
C MET A 1 -2.30 12.71 -12.22
N LYS A 2 -3.30 12.82 -11.32
CA LYS A 2 -3.34 13.87 -10.30
C LYS A 2 -2.61 13.43 -9.01
N ALA A 3 -1.66 14.24 -8.52
CA ALA A 3 -0.97 14.02 -7.23
C ALA A 3 -1.92 13.93 -6.02
N ARG A 4 -3.17 14.40 -6.18
CA ARG A 4 -4.22 14.29 -5.18
C ARG A 4 -4.45 12.85 -4.71
N LEU A 5 -4.46 11.86 -5.61
CA LEU A 5 -4.76 10.47 -5.24
C LEU A 5 -3.69 9.89 -4.29
N VAL A 6 -2.41 10.13 -4.58
CA VAL A 6 -1.32 9.65 -3.72
C VAL A 6 -1.28 10.39 -2.38
N CYS A 7 -1.63 11.68 -2.36
CA CYS A 7 -1.74 12.44 -1.12
C CYS A 7 -2.91 11.95 -0.25
N ASP A 8 -4.06 11.68 -0.86
CA ASP A 8 -5.24 11.21 -0.14
C ASP A 8 -5.02 9.78 0.39
N ALA A 9 -4.36 8.91 -0.38
CA ALA A 9 -3.94 7.59 0.09
C ALA A 9 -3.00 7.66 1.30
N LEU A 10 -1.97 8.51 1.25
CA LEU A 10 -1.05 8.70 2.36
C LEU A 10 -1.76 9.27 3.61
N ARG A 11 -2.69 10.23 3.43
CA ARG A 11 -3.49 10.76 4.55
C ARG A 11 -4.34 9.69 5.22
N MET A 12 -5.00 8.83 4.44
CA MET A 12 -5.77 7.71 4.98
C MET A 12 -4.88 6.75 5.79
N ALA A 13 -3.70 6.43 5.26
CA ALA A 13 -2.74 5.56 5.95
C ALA A 13 -2.22 6.19 7.26
N ILE A 14 -1.89 7.49 7.25
CA ILE A 14 -1.47 8.23 8.46
C ILE A 14 -2.57 8.22 9.51
N TRP A 15 -3.81 8.52 9.10
CA TRP A 15 -4.94 8.58 10.01
C TRP A 15 -5.21 7.22 10.66
N GLN A 16 -5.14 6.14 9.87
CA GLN A 16 -5.39 4.78 10.37
C GLN A 16 -4.25 4.23 11.23
N ARG A 17 -2.99 4.47 10.85
CA ARG A 17 -1.81 3.80 11.46
C ARG A 17 -1.06 4.67 12.47
N ARG A 18 -1.26 5.99 12.45
CA ARG A 18 -0.62 6.98 13.34
C ARG A 18 0.91 6.75 13.52
N PRO A 19 1.67 6.62 12.43
CA PRO A 19 3.10 6.35 12.52
C PRO A 19 3.87 7.54 13.11
N ARG A 20 5.02 7.26 13.73
CA ARG A 20 5.91 8.28 14.27
C ARG A 20 6.74 8.95 13.16
N ALA A 21 7.26 10.13 13.45
CA ALA A 21 8.26 10.78 12.61
C ALA A 21 9.48 9.88 12.41
N GLY A 22 10.16 10.03 11.28
CA GLY A 22 11.25 9.14 10.83
C GLY A 22 10.78 7.94 10.00
N LEU A 23 9.47 7.76 9.79
CA LEU A 23 8.95 6.73 8.89
C LEU A 23 9.50 6.93 7.47
N ILE A 24 10.03 5.86 6.89
CA ILE A 24 10.42 5.85 5.48
C ILE A 24 9.19 5.50 4.64
N VAL A 25 8.85 6.38 3.70
CA VAL A 25 7.81 6.15 2.69
C VAL A 25 8.51 5.89 1.37
N HIS A 26 8.53 4.63 0.95
CA HIS A 26 9.11 4.22 -0.33
C HIS A 26 8.04 4.26 -1.44
N SER A 27 8.39 4.82 -2.60
CA SER A 27 7.54 4.84 -3.79
C SER A 27 8.34 4.57 -5.06
N ASP A 28 7.64 4.27 -6.15
CA ASP A 28 8.24 4.37 -7.48
C ASP A 28 8.65 5.83 -7.80
N ARG A 29 9.31 6.00 -8.95
CA ARG A 29 9.69 7.33 -9.48
C ARG A 29 8.54 8.05 -10.19
N GLY A 30 7.29 7.75 -9.85
CA GLY A 30 6.13 8.43 -10.43
C GLY A 30 6.15 9.94 -10.15
N SER A 31 5.81 10.74 -11.17
CA SER A 31 5.77 12.20 -11.05
C SER A 31 4.80 12.72 -9.98
N GLN A 32 3.83 11.88 -9.58
CA GLN A 32 2.90 12.18 -8.49
C GLN A 32 3.61 12.20 -7.13
N TYR A 33 4.54 11.26 -6.90
CA TYR A 33 5.34 11.17 -5.69
C TYR A 33 6.46 12.20 -5.65
N ALA A 34 6.94 12.66 -6.82
CA ALA A 34 7.87 13.79 -6.93
C ALA A 34 7.18 15.18 -6.82
N SER A 35 5.87 15.23 -6.66
CA SER A 35 5.14 16.49 -6.63
C SER A 35 5.42 17.32 -5.36
N LYS A 36 5.31 18.65 -5.49
CA LYS A 36 5.42 19.58 -4.35
C LYS A 36 4.41 19.26 -3.25
N ALA A 37 3.17 18.92 -3.64
CA ALA A 37 2.12 18.56 -2.68
C ALA A 37 2.50 17.32 -1.85
N TYR A 38 3.04 16.27 -2.48
CA TYR A 38 3.41 15.04 -1.79
C TYR A 38 4.63 15.23 -0.88
N SER A 39 5.68 15.88 -1.40
CA SER A 39 6.88 16.20 -0.61
C SER A 39 6.58 17.11 0.59
N SER A 40 5.68 18.10 0.45
CA SER A 40 5.21 18.91 1.58
C SER A 40 4.45 18.09 2.61
N LEU A 41 3.64 17.12 2.18
CA LEU A 41 2.89 16.23 3.09
C LEU A 41 3.82 15.33 3.91
N LEU A 42 4.88 14.78 3.29
CA LEU A 42 5.90 14.01 3.99
C LEU A 42 6.64 14.85 5.03
N LYS A 43 7.08 16.05 4.65
CA LYS A 43 7.77 16.99 5.55
C LYS A 43 6.91 17.37 6.74
N ALA A 44 5.61 17.62 6.53
CA ALA A 44 4.68 18.00 7.60
C ALA A 44 4.53 16.92 8.68
N HIS A 45 4.75 15.64 8.34
CA HIS A 45 4.69 14.53 9.30
C HIS A 45 6.07 14.03 9.74
N GLY A 46 7.15 14.68 9.30
CA GLY A 46 8.53 14.26 9.58
C GLY A 46 8.89 12.92 8.94
N PHE A 47 8.31 12.57 7.80
CA PHE A 47 8.61 11.34 7.08
C PHE A 47 9.74 11.52 6.07
N ILE A 48 10.44 10.42 5.80
CA ILE A 48 11.55 10.36 4.86
C ILE A 48 11.04 9.74 3.56
N GLY A 49 10.99 10.53 2.49
CA GLY A 49 10.67 10.00 1.16
C GLY A 49 11.85 9.21 0.60
N SER A 50 11.58 8.00 0.13
CA SER A 50 12.52 7.16 -0.61
C SER A 50 11.90 6.78 -1.95
N MET A 51 12.68 6.81 -3.03
CA MET A 51 12.19 6.44 -4.36
C MET A 51 13.08 5.36 -4.97
N SER A 52 12.45 4.47 -5.75
CA SER A 52 13.16 3.43 -6.49
C SER A 52 14.27 3.99 -7.37
N ARG A 53 15.30 3.19 -7.66
CA ARG A 53 16.38 3.58 -8.59
C ARG A 53 15.89 3.62 -10.04
N LEU A 54 16.62 4.31 -10.91
CA LEU A 54 16.28 4.33 -12.34
C LEU A 54 16.50 2.92 -12.90
N GLY A 55 15.47 2.34 -13.52
CA GLY A 55 15.55 1.02 -14.15
C GLY A 55 15.52 -0.17 -13.18
N ASP A 56 15.32 0.07 -11.88
CA ASP A 56 15.23 -0.99 -10.88
C ASP A 56 13.77 -1.31 -10.56
N ARG A 57 13.28 -2.45 -11.05
CA ARG A 57 11.92 -2.92 -10.79
C ARG A 57 11.80 -3.67 -9.45
N TRP A 58 12.92 -4.10 -8.89
CA TRP A 58 12.93 -4.91 -7.67
C TRP A 58 12.50 -4.11 -6.44
N ASP A 59 12.84 -2.82 -6.42
CA ASP A 59 12.42 -1.86 -5.39
C ASP A 59 10.89 -1.79 -5.22
N ASN A 60 10.13 -2.04 -6.30
CA ASN A 60 8.67 -1.96 -6.32
C ASN A 60 7.98 -3.35 -6.41
N ALA A 61 8.76 -4.44 -6.43
CA ALA A 61 8.25 -5.79 -6.69
C ALA A 61 7.13 -6.23 -5.74
N VAL A 62 7.18 -5.80 -4.47
CA VAL A 62 6.15 -6.13 -3.48
C VAL A 62 4.80 -5.51 -3.85
N ALA A 63 4.80 -4.23 -4.25
CA ALA A 63 3.59 -3.55 -4.69
C ALA A 63 3.10 -4.12 -6.03
N GLU A 64 4.02 -4.40 -6.96
CA GLU A 64 3.68 -5.02 -8.26
C GLU A 64 3.02 -6.38 -8.08
N SER A 65 3.56 -7.24 -7.21
CA SER A 65 2.98 -8.55 -6.89
C SER A 65 1.56 -8.44 -6.32
N PHE A 66 1.31 -7.45 -5.46
CA PHE A 66 -0.04 -7.15 -4.98
C PHE A 66 -0.98 -6.78 -6.13
N PHE A 67 -0.57 -5.84 -7.00
CA PHE A 67 -1.42 -5.38 -8.09
C PHE A 67 -1.67 -6.46 -9.15
N GLU A 68 -0.69 -7.33 -9.39
CA GLU A 68 -0.87 -8.50 -10.24
C GLU A 68 -1.92 -9.45 -9.66
N SER A 69 -1.79 -9.79 -8.37
CA SER A 69 -2.77 -10.63 -7.66
C SER A 69 -4.18 -10.03 -7.72
N LEU A 70 -4.32 -8.73 -7.42
CA LEU A 70 -5.60 -8.03 -7.49
C LEU A 70 -6.22 -8.09 -8.89
N LYS A 71 -5.40 -7.88 -9.93
CA LYS A 71 -5.89 -7.91 -11.32
C LYS A 71 -6.34 -9.30 -11.70
N GLN A 72 -5.52 -10.32 -11.47
CA GLN A 72 -5.82 -11.70 -11.86
C GLN A 72 -6.98 -12.30 -11.06
N GLU A 73 -6.95 -12.15 -9.72
CA GLU A 73 -7.90 -12.80 -8.82
C GLU A 73 -9.25 -12.06 -8.77
N ARG A 74 -9.27 -10.73 -8.98
CA ARG A 74 -10.50 -9.94 -8.84
C ARG A 74 -10.94 -9.23 -10.11
N CYS A 75 -10.08 -8.48 -10.78
CA CYS A 75 -10.52 -7.54 -11.82
C CYS A 75 -10.64 -8.14 -13.22
N GLN A 76 -9.85 -9.16 -13.58
CA GLN A 76 -9.69 -9.64 -14.95
C GLN A 76 -11.01 -10.09 -15.59
N TRP A 77 -11.92 -10.65 -14.80
CA TRP A 77 -13.18 -11.23 -15.28
C TRP A 77 -14.40 -10.39 -14.88
N ARG A 78 -14.21 -9.14 -14.45
CA ARG A 78 -15.30 -8.28 -13.95
C ARG A 78 -15.48 -7.04 -14.81
N ASN A 79 -16.73 -6.79 -15.19
CA ASN A 79 -17.16 -5.55 -15.81
C ASN A 79 -17.98 -4.74 -14.80
N TYR A 80 -17.46 -3.59 -14.38
CA TYR A 80 -18.13 -2.72 -13.42
C TYR A 80 -19.00 -1.68 -14.14
N GLN A 81 -20.27 -1.62 -13.77
CA GLN A 81 -21.21 -0.64 -14.32
C GLN A 81 -20.93 0.78 -13.82
N THR A 82 -20.36 0.93 -12.64
CA THR A 82 -20.01 2.23 -12.06
C THR A 82 -18.64 2.21 -11.40
N ARG A 83 -18.00 3.38 -11.33
CA ARG A 83 -16.75 3.56 -10.60
C ARG A 83 -16.90 3.22 -9.11
N TYR A 84 -18.06 3.54 -8.52
CA TYR A 84 -18.35 3.22 -7.13
C TYR A 84 -18.37 1.71 -6.88
N ALA A 85 -19.01 0.94 -7.78
CA ALA A 85 -19.02 -0.52 -7.69
C ALA A 85 -17.58 -1.09 -7.75
N ALA A 86 -16.74 -0.59 -8.65
CA ALA A 86 -15.34 -1.00 -8.72
C ALA A 86 -14.57 -0.67 -7.42
N GLN A 87 -14.80 0.51 -6.84
CA GLN A 87 -14.16 0.92 -5.58
C GLN A 87 -14.57 0.03 -4.41
N GLN A 88 -15.86 -0.27 -4.26
CA GLN A 88 -16.36 -1.17 -3.23
C GLN A 88 -15.79 -2.57 -3.39
N ASP A 89 -15.69 -3.06 -4.62
CA ASP A 89 -15.18 -4.39 -4.90
C ASP A 89 -13.69 -4.53 -4.53
N VAL A 90 -12.89 -3.53 -4.89
CA VAL A 90 -11.46 -3.49 -4.55
C VAL A 90 -11.28 -3.35 -3.03
N LEU A 91 -12.07 -2.50 -2.36
CA LEU A 91 -12.03 -2.37 -0.90
C LEU A 91 -12.38 -3.68 -0.21
N GLN A 92 -13.44 -4.36 -0.66
CA GLN A 92 -13.85 -5.65 -0.13
C GLN A 92 -12.75 -6.70 -0.34
N TYR A 93 -12.16 -6.75 -1.54
CA TYR A 93 -11.05 -7.66 -1.82
C TYR A 93 -9.88 -7.41 -0.87
N ILE A 94 -9.45 -6.16 -0.66
CA ILE A 94 -8.33 -5.84 0.22
C ILE A 94 -8.64 -6.21 1.67
N ALA A 95 -9.77 -5.74 2.21
CA ALA A 95 -10.10 -5.86 3.62
C ALA A 95 -10.57 -7.26 4.01
N MET A 96 -11.49 -7.83 3.24
CA MET A 96 -12.18 -9.06 3.61
C MET A 96 -11.46 -10.31 3.09
N PHE A 97 -10.66 -10.21 2.03
CA PHE A 97 -9.98 -11.37 1.45
C PHE A 97 -8.46 -11.29 1.57
N TYR A 98 -7.81 -10.32 0.94
CA TYR A 98 -6.36 -10.25 0.84
C TYR A 98 -5.69 -10.18 2.21
N ASN A 99 -6.10 -9.24 3.07
CA ASN A 99 -5.49 -9.10 4.39
C ASN A 99 -5.96 -10.16 5.40
N SER A 100 -7.15 -10.74 5.20
CA SER A 100 -7.84 -11.55 6.22
C SER A 100 -7.86 -13.05 5.93
N HIS A 101 -7.65 -13.48 4.69
CA HIS A 101 -7.79 -14.88 4.28
C HIS A 101 -6.70 -15.37 3.30
N ARG A 102 -6.07 -14.49 2.52
CA ARG A 102 -5.08 -14.91 1.52
C ARG A 102 -3.79 -15.37 2.20
N LEU A 103 -3.40 -16.62 1.98
CA LEU A 103 -2.14 -17.15 2.47
C LEU A 103 -0.98 -16.70 1.58
N HIS A 104 0.13 -16.30 2.20
CA HIS A 104 1.35 -15.92 1.49
C HIS A 104 2.49 -16.91 1.79
N SER A 105 3.01 -17.57 0.76
CA SER A 105 4.13 -18.52 0.88
C SER A 105 5.37 -17.88 1.51
N TYR A 106 5.69 -16.64 1.13
CA TYR A 106 6.79 -15.85 1.72
C TYR A 106 6.61 -15.60 3.23
N LEU A 107 5.37 -15.52 3.71
CA LEU A 107 5.06 -15.31 5.13
C LEU A 107 4.92 -16.64 5.92
N GLY A 108 5.36 -17.76 5.34
CA GLY A 108 5.17 -19.09 5.93
C GLY A 108 3.72 -19.55 5.91
N TYR A 109 3.00 -19.25 4.82
CA TYR A 109 1.57 -19.54 4.66
C TYR A 109 0.70 -18.92 5.76
N LYS A 110 1.03 -17.70 6.16
CA LYS A 110 0.20 -16.87 7.03
C LYS A 110 -0.57 -15.82 6.23
N ILE A 111 -1.70 -15.38 6.79
CA ILE A 111 -2.43 -14.21 6.27
C ILE A 111 -1.70 -12.91 6.68
N PRO A 112 -1.75 -11.84 5.86
CA PRO A 112 -1.04 -10.59 6.15
C PRO A 112 -1.39 -9.97 7.51
N SER A 113 -2.67 -9.97 7.89
CA SER A 113 -3.12 -9.41 9.18
C SER A 113 -2.56 -10.18 10.38
N GLN A 114 -2.49 -11.51 10.29
CA GLN A 114 -1.89 -12.34 11.33
C GLN A 114 -0.39 -12.08 11.45
N TYR A 115 0.32 -12.04 10.32
CA TYR A 115 1.76 -11.75 10.30
C TYR A 115 2.06 -10.37 10.92
N GLU A 116 1.26 -9.35 10.58
CA GLU A 116 1.39 -8.02 11.16
C GLU A 116 1.13 -8.02 12.67
N ALA A 117 0.09 -8.73 13.14
CA ALA A 117 -0.25 -8.82 14.56
C ALA A 117 0.84 -9.51 15.38
N GLU A 118 1.44 -10.58 14.85
CA GLU A 118 2.57 -11.28 15.48
C GLU A 118 3.82 -10.40 15.54
N ALA A 119 4.17 -9.72 14.43
CA ALA A 119 5.29 -8.79 14.39
C ALA A 119 5.12 -7.62 15.38
N ALA A 120 3.88 -7.10 15.52
CA ALA A 120 3.57 -6.04 16.48
C ALA A 120 3.72 -6.50 17.93
N LYS A 121 3.42 -7.76 18.26
CA LYS A 121 3.66 -8.34 19.59
C LYS A 121 5.15 -8.43 19.89
N MET A 122 5.95 -8.96 18.95
CA MET A 122 7.41 -9.08 19.12
C MET A 122 8.08 -7.72 19.36
N ARG A 123 7.63 -6.68 18.65
CA ARG A 123 8.12 -5.30 18.80
C ARG A 123 7.78 -4.62 20.13
N LYS A 124 6.82 -5.15 20.90
CA LYS A 124 6.48 -4.65 22.24
C LYS A 124 7.28 -5.35 23.34
N ILE A 125 7.85 -6.52 23.04
CA ILE A 125 8.60 -7.34 23.98
C ILE A 125 10.10 -7.00 23.95
N ALA A 126 10.59 -6.50 22.81
CA ALA A 126 11.94 -5.94 22.63
C ALA A 126 11.99 -4.44 22.97
#